data_AF-A6SYT6-F1
#
_entry.id   AF-A6SYT6-F1
#
_cell.length_a   1.000
_cell.length_b   1.000
_cell.length_c   1.000
_cell.angle_alpha   90.00
_cell.angle_beta   90.00
_cell.angle_gamma   90.00
#
_symmetry.space_group_name_H-M   'P 1'
#
loop_
_entity.id
_entity.type
_entity.pdbx_description
1 polymer ?
#
loop_
_entity_poly.entity_id
_entity_poly.type
_entity_poly.pdbx_seq_one_letter_code
_entity_poly.pdbx_strand_id
1 'polypeptide(L)'
;MGIGQKVRSLHCGFQQGLGFEVIVEENVILLKNVPFELENVIAKWIAALPLELTDGPTALVKIYPTEGLALTESGWSAFVSWMTETLNDAQYEAGFSQKVQQSAKNSIE
;
A
#
# COMPACT_ATOMS: atom_id res chain seq x y z
N MET A 1 18.25 8.59 0.60
CA MET A 1 17.08 8.09 1.37
C MET A 1 17.04 8.79 2.72
N GLY A 2 16.00 9.59 2.97
CA GLY A 2 15.83 10.32 4.23
C GLY A 2 15.48 9.40 5.40
N ILE A 3 15.68 9.85 6.63
CA ILE A 3 15.45 9.03 7.84
C ILE A 3 14.02 8.49 7.91
N GLY A 4 13.02 9.30 7.55
CA GLY A 4 11.61 8.89 7.53
C GLY A 4 11.28 7.82 6.48
N GLN A 5 11.96 7.84 5.33
CA GLN A 5 11.83 6.77 4.33
C GLN A 5 12.46 5.47 4.81
N LYS A 6 13.57 5.54 5.55
CA LYS A 6 14.20 4.36 6.15
C LYS A 6 13.31 3.72 7.21
N VAL A 7 12.68 4.52 8.06
CA VAL A 7 11.77 4.04 9.12
C VAL A 7 10.54 3.36 8.52
N ARG A 8 10.01 3.90 7.41
CA ARG A 8 8.83 3.36 6.72
C ARG A 8 9.18 2.40 5.58
N SER A 9 10.43 2.03 5.39
CA SER A 9 10.77 1.03 4.36
C SER A 9 10.11 -0.30 4.74
N LEU A 10 9.54 -1.04 3.79
CA LEU A 10 9.01 -2.39 4.01
C LEU A 10 9.99 -3.24 4.80
N HIS A 11 11.29 -3.16 4.48
CA HIS A 11 12.34 -3.91 5.18
C HIS A 11 12.39 -3.60 6.69
N CYS A 12 12.27 -2.33 7.07
CA CYS A 12 12.30 -1.90 8.47
C CYS A 12 10.92 -1.99 9.15
N GLY A 13 9.84 -1.70 8.40
CA GLY A 13 8.46 -1.68 8.85
C GLY A 13 7.89 -3.07 9.10
N PHE A 14 8.31 -4.09 8.35
CA PHE A 14 7.84 -5.46 8.59
C PHE A 14 8.16 -5.95 10.01
N GLN A 15 9.33 -5.56 10.54
CA GLN A 15 9.74 -5.94 11.90
C GLN A 15 8.92 -5.24 12.99
N GLN A 16 8.33 -4.08 12.68
CA GLN A 16 7.54 -3.30 13.62
C GLN A 16 6.03 -3.46 13.44
N GLY A 17 5.61 -4.25 12.44
CA GLY A 17 4.21 -4.43 12.08
C GLY A 17 3.64 -3.26 11.26
N LEU A 18 2.40 -3.42 10.82
CA LEU A 18 1.66 -2.35 10.15
C LEU A 18 1.13 -1.37 11.20
N GLY A 19 1.44 -0.08 11.04
CA GLY A 19 1.06 0.98 11.97
C GLY A 19 -0.41 1.38 11.86
N PHE A 20 -1.31 0.47 12.24
CA PHE A 20 -2.72 0.82 12.44
C PHE A 20 -2.87 1.76 13.62
N GLU A 21 -3.69 2.78 13.45
CA GLU A 21 -4.08 3.75 14.47
C GLU A 21 -5.60 3.71 14.61
N VAL A 22 -6.12 3.90 15.84
CA VAL A 22 -7.56 4.01 16.07
C VAL A 22 -7.98 5.46 15.94
N ILE A 23 -8.78 5.78 14.92
CA ILE A 23 -9.31 7.12 14.67
C ILE A 23 -10.83 7.02 14.57
N VAL A 24 -11.55 7.75 15.45
CA VAL A 24 -13.02 7.69 15.54
C VAL A 24 -13.52 6.23 15.65
N GLU A 25 -12.93 5.48 16.59
CA GLU A 25 -13.28 4.06 16.87
C GLU A 25 -13.01 3.06 15.73
N GLU A 26 -12.30 3.47 14.67
CA GLU A 26 -11.96 2.63 13.52
C GLU A 26 -10.45 2.43 13.40
N ASN A 27 -10.02 1.20 13.10
CA ASN A 27 -8.63 0.90 12.79
C ASN A 27 -8.29 1.37 11.37
N VAL A 28 -7.32 2.26 11.25
CA VAL A 28 -6.88 2.81 9.96
C VAL A 28 -5.37 2.88 9.84
N ILE A 29 -4.86 2.83 8.61
CA ILE A 29 -3.47 3.13 8.28
C ILE A 29 -3.43 4.48 7.58
N LEU A 30 -2.85 5.48 8.23
CA LEU A 30 -2.60 6.77 7.57
C LEU A 30 -1.65 6.58 6.39
N LEU A 31 -1.91 7.22 5.25
CA LEU A 31 -1.04 7.06 4.07
C LEU A 31 0.40 7.53 4.31
N LYS A 32 0.62 8.44 5.25
CA LYS A 32 1.98 8.81 5.68
C LYS A 32 2.70 7.72 6.48
N ASN A 33 2.01 6.65 6.88
CA ASN A 33 2.58 5.54 7.63
C ASN A 33 2.69 4.26 6.79
N VAL A 34 2.13 4.23 5.57
CA VAL A 34 2.29 3.07 4.68
C VAL A 34 3.76 2.93 4.30
N PRO A 35 4.19 1.71 3.96
CA PRO A 35 5.57 1.49 3.56
C PRO A 35 5.96 2.33 2.34
N PHE A 36 7.15 2.94 2.38
CA PHE A 36 7.60 3.89 1.38
C PHE A 36 7.55 3.31 -0.04
N GLU A 37 7.95 2.05 -0.20
CA GLU A 37 7.98 1.32 -1.47
C GLU A 37 6.57 1.12 -2.06
N LEU A 38 5.54 1.15 -1.22
CA LEU A 38 4.14 0.96 -1.62
C LEU A 38 3.40 2.28 -1.85
N GLU A 39 3.92 3.43 -1.39
CA GLU A 39 3.24 4.73 -1.46
C GLU A 39 2.68 5.03 -2.87
N ASN A 40 3.51 4.86 -3.91
CA ASN A 40 3.11 5.15 -5.28
C ASN A 40 2.05 4.16 -5.82
N VAL A 41 2.19 2.87 -5.48
CA VAL A 41 1.25 1.84 -5.95
C VAL A 41 -0.10 2.00 -5.26
N ILE A 42 -0.10 2.29 -3.95
CA ILE A 42 -1.30 2.60 -3.17
C ILE A 42 -1.99 3.84 -3.73
N ALA A 43 -1.25 4.93 -3.99
CA ALA A 43 -1.84 6.17 -4.52
C ALA A 43 -2.56 5.93 -5.87
N LYS A 44 -1.95 5.14 -6.77
CA LYS A 44 -2.56 4.76 -8.04
C LYS A 44 -3.77 3.85 -7.86
N TRP A 45 -3.70 2.90 -6.93
CA TRP A 45 -4.82 2.02 -6.61
C TRP A 45 -6.01 2.81 -6.07
N ILE A 46 -5.79 3.72 -5.13
CA ILE A 46 -6.83 4.61 -4.58
C ILE A 46 -7.46 5.46 -5.70
N ALA A 47 -6.65 6.04 -6.58
CA ALA A 47 -7.15 6.85 -7.69
C ALA A 47 -8.00 6.06 -8.71
N ALA A 48 -7.87 4.73 -8.72
CA ALA A 48 -8.65 3.84 -9.58
C ALA A 48 -9.92 3.30 -8.90
N LEU A 49 -10.12 3.57 -7.60
CA LEU A 49 -11.32 3.09 -6.89
C LEU A 49 -12.58 3.81 -7.38
N PRO A 50 -13.72 3.10 -7.48
CA PRO A 50 -15.03 3.73 -7.60
C PRO A 50 -15.29 4.71 -6.45
N LEU A 51 -15.97 5.82 -6.74
CA LEU A 51 -16.30 6.85 -5.74
C LEU A 51 -17.09 6.29 -4.55
N GLU A 52 -17.93 5.29 -4.80
CA GLU A 52 -18.74 4.58 -3.79
C GLU A 52 -17.89 3.89 -2.71
N LEU A 53 -16.62 3.58 -3.01
CA LEU A 53 -15.68 2.96 -2.07
C LEU A 53 -14.78 4.00 -1.37
N THR A 54 -14.98 5.28 -1.64
CA THR A 54 -14.23 6.40 -1.04
C THR A 54 -15.07 7.26 -0.11
N ASP A 55 -16.36 6.96 0.02
CA ASP A 55 -17.29 7.67 0.91
C ASP A 55 -18.27 6.69 1.57
N GLY A 56 -18.71 7.02 2.79
CA GLY A 56 -19.67 6.24 3.56
C GLY A 56 -19.08 5.17 4.51
N PRO A 57 -19.95 4.36 5.14
CA PRO A 57 -19.57 3.44 6.21
C PRO A 57 -18.71 2.27 5.74
N THR A 58 -18.82 1.89 4.46
CA THR A 58 -18.04 0.80 3.83
C THR A 58 -16.86 1.31 3.02
N ALA A 59 -16.47 2.58 3.19
CA ALA A 59 -15.36 3.16 2.46
C ALA A 59 -14.05 2.43 2.78
N LEU A 60 -13.26 2.16 1.74
CA LEU A 60 -11.91 1.59 1.82
C LEU A 60 -10.88 2.67 2.15
N VAL A 61 -11.22 3.93 1.87
CA VAL A 61 -10.37 5.10 2.06
C VAL A 61 -11.20 6.19 2.72
N LYS A 62 -10.64 6.85 3.74
CA LYS A 62 -11.29 7.96 4.45
C LYS A 62 -10.35 9.15 4.55
N ILE A 63 -10.92 10.36 4.51
CA ILE A 63 -10.20 11.60 4.77
C ILE A 63 -10.58 12.08 6.17
N TYR A 64 -9.61 12.09 7.07
CA TYR A 64 -9.76 12.67 8.39
C TYR A 64 -9.27 14.13 8.38
N PRO A 65 -10.04 15.08 8.95
CA PRO A 65 -9.70 16.51 8.88
C PRO A 65 -8.32 16.88 9.43
N THR A 66 -7.85 16.17 10.46
CA THR A 66 -6.59 16.49 11.15
C THR A 66 -5.43 15.62 10.67
N GLU A 67 -5.69 14.34 10.43
CA GLU A 67 -4.66 13.32 10.17
C GLU A 67 -4.40 13.10 8.68
N GLY A 68 -5.38 13.42 7.83
CA GLY A 68 -5.34 13.30 6.38
C GLY A 68 -5.94 11.99 5.86
N LEU A 69 -5.45 11.55 4.70
CA LEU A 69 -5.95 10.38 3.99
C LEU A 69 -5.48 9.08 4.67
N ALA A 70 -6.41 8.15 4.90
CA ALA A 70 -6.15 6.87 5.54
C ALA A 70 -6.86 5.72 4.82
N LEU A 71 -6.23 4.55 4.85
CA LEU A 71 -6.86 3.29 4.49
C LEU A 71 -7.55 2.71 5.71
N THR A 72 -8.80 2.27 5.56
CA THR A 72 -9.46 1.47 6.58
C THR A 72 -8.84 0.06 6.61
N GLU A 73 -9.11 -0.72 7.65
CA GLU A 73 -8.67 -2.12 7.70
C GLU A 73 -9.16 -2.94 6.51
N SER A 74 -10.43 -2.75 6.10
CA SER A 74 -10.97 -3.36 4.89
C SER A 74 -10.30 -2.83 3.63
N GLY A 75 -9.96 -1.53 3.57
CA GLY A 75 -9.21 -0.94 2.47
C GLY A 75 -7.81 -1.51 2.31
N TRP A 76 -7.07 -1.67 3.41
CA TRP A 76 -5.77 -2.33 3.39
C TRP A 76 -5.87 -3.78 2.93
N SER A 77 -6.85 -4.53 3.45
CA SER A 77 -7.08 -5.93 3.04
C SER A 77 -7.41 -6.05 1.54
N ALA A 78 -8.27 -5.16 1.03
CA ALA A 78 -8.63 -5.10 -0.39
C ALA A 78 -7.41 -4.76 -1.26
N PHE A 79 -6.59 -3.81 -0.83
CA PHE A 79 -5.35 -3.45 -1.52
C PHE A 79 -4.36 -4.64 -1.58
N VAL A 80 -4.14 -5.33 -0.46
CA VAL A 80 -3.23 -6.50 -0.41
C VAL A 80 -3.75 -7.64 -1.28
N SER A 81 -5.07 -7.87 -1.28
CA SER A 81 -5.72 -8.88 -2.13
C SER A 81 -5.49 -8.56 -3.61
N TRP A 82 -5.83 -7.33 -4.03
CA TRP A 82 -5.60 -6.87 -5.40
C TRP A 82 -4.12 -6.95 -5.83
N MET A 83 -3.20 -6.53 -4.95
CA MET A 83 -1.77 -6.60 -5.25
C MET A 83 -1.32 -8.05 -5.45
N THR A 84 -1.77 -8.96 -4.58
CA THR A 84 -1.41 -10.37 -4.63
C THR A 84 -1.96 -11.03 -5.89
N GLU A 85 -3.21 -10.75 -6.26
CA GLU A 85 -3.83 -11.21 -7.50
C GLU A 85 -3.05 -10.69 -8.72
N THR A 86 -2.77 -9.38 -8.76
CA THR A 86 -2.00 -8.75 -9.85
C THR A 86 -0.61 -9.36 -10.00
N LEU A 87 0.08 -9.62 -8.88
CA LEU A 87 1.40 -10.26 -8.89
C LEU A 87 1.33 -11.73 -9.30
N ASN A 88 0.25 -12.44 -8.95
CA ASN A 88 0.02 -13.81 -9.40
C ASN A 88 -0.22 -13.86 -10.91
N ASP A 89 -1.04 -12.97 -11.45
CA ASP A 89 -1.27 -12.89 -12.89
C ASP A 89 0.01 -12.55 -13.65
N ALA A 90 0.80 -11.60 -13.13
CA ALA A 90 2.08 -11.21 -13.71
C ALA A 90 3.10 -12.36 -13.79
N GLN A 91 3.01 -13.38 -12.93
CA GLN A 91 3.88 -14.56 -12.98
C GLN A 91 3.64 -15.42 -14.23
N TYR A 92 2.45 -15.35 -14.81
CA TYR A 92 2.09 -16.10 -16.02
C TYR A 92 2.37 -15.32 -17.32
N GLU A 93 2.83 -14.07 -17.23
CA GLU A 93 3.19 -13.30 -18.41
C GLU A 93 4.44 -13.85 -19.12
N ALA A 94 4.45 -13.72 -20.45
CA ALA A 94 5.62 -14.04 -21.24
C ALA A 94 6.84 -13.20 -20.80
N GLY A 95 7.97 -13.88 -20.58
CA GLY A 95 9.21 -13.22 -20.19
C GLY A 95 9.31 -12.86 -18.70
N PHE A 96 8.41 -13.35 -17.84
CA PHE A 96 8.45 -13.10 -16.38
C PHE A 96 9.84 -13.30 -15.77
N SER A 97 10.46 -14.47 -15.99
CA SER A 97 11.78 -14.78 -15.44
C SER A 97 12.86 -13.79 -15.86
N GLN A 98 12.85 -13.33 -17.11
CA GLN A 98 13.79 -12.33 -17.63
C GLN A 98 13.56 -10.96 -16.98
N LYS A 99 12.29 -10.54 -16.83
CA LYS A 99 11.93 -9.28 -16.15
C LYS A 99 12.40 -9.29 -14.69
N VAL A 100 12.21 -10.40 -13.97
CA VAL A 100 12.68 -10.57 -12.58
C VAL A 100 14.21 -10.47 -12.51
N GLN A 101 14.93 -11.22 -13.36
CA GLN A 101 16.39 -11.20 -13.38
C GLN A 101 16.95 -9.80 -13.69
N GLN A 102 16.33 -9.08 -14.63
CA GLN A 102 16.76 -7.73 -14.97
C GLN A 102 16.51 -6.76 -13.81
N SER A 103 15.32 -6.80 -13.20
CA SER A 103 14.98 -5.95 -12.05
C SER A 103 15.92 -6.20 -10.86
N ALA A 104 16.24 -7.47 -10.58
CA ALA A 104 17.17 -7.85 -9.52
C ALA A 104 18.59 -7.31 -9.77
N LYS A 105 19.09 -7.40 -11.00
CA LYS A 105 20.41 -6.84 -11.37
C LYS A 105 20.44 -5.32 -11.19
N ASN A 106 19.40 -4.63 -11.66
CA ASN A 106 19.29 -3.17 -11.53
C ASN A 106 19.22 -2.69 -10.07
N SER A 107 18.88 -3.57 -9.11
CA SER A 107 18.78 -3.22 -7.69
C SER A 107 20.10 -3.36 -6.93
N ILE A 108 21.14 -3.94 -7.56
CA ILE A 108 22.47 -4.18 -6.98
C ILE A 108 23.50 -3.15 -7.48
N GLU A 109 23.22 -2.47 -8.60
CA GLU A 109 24.03 -1.37 -9.17
C GLU A 109 23.72 -0.02 -8.51
#